data_AF-A0A4R0I9K1-F1
#
_entry.id   AF-A0A4R0I9K1-F1
#
_cell.length_a   1.000
_cell.length_b   1.000
_cell.length_c   1.000
_cell.angle_alpha   90.00
_cell.angle_beta   90.00
_cell.angle_gamma   90.00
#
_symmetry.space_group_name_H-M   'P 1'
#
loop_
_entity.id
_entity.type
_entity.pdbx_description
1 polymer ?
#
loop_
_entity_poly.entity_id
_entity_poly.type
_entity_poly.pdbx_seq_one_letter_code
_entity_poly.pdbx_strand_id
1 'polypeptide(L)'
;MAIWADALGVPRQWPFFELAVVVDPSVETDAGWLRRLEAEVGRELGTRTEQVLTDMFRWASLGERPKERFPEFEDPYEPMVQVFERGGEIYPGHGSMELLAATVPYLGIIERLAQPPFPIDAATLDEVDKKERIRVEESRARRAAKRAEQEPT
;
A
#
# COMPACT_ATOMS: atom_id res chain seq x y z
N MET A 1 -3.84 7.56 -5.25
CA MET A 1 -2.70 8.51 -5.38
C MET A 1 -2.60 9.24 -6.75
N ALA A 2 -2.84 8.64 -7.93
CA ALA A 2 -2.66 9.35 -9.22
C ALA A 2 -3.64 10.50 -9.42
N ILE A 3 -4.92 10.27 -9.07
CA ILE A 3 -5.98 11.29 -9.06
C ILE A 3 -5.58 12.50 -8.21
N TRP A 4 -4.97 12.25 -7.05
CA TRP A 4 -4.48 13.30 -6.15
C TRP A 4 -3.32 14.10 -6.74
N ALA A 5 -2.33 13.43 -7.36
CA ALA A 5 -1.21 14.11 -8.01
C ALA A 5 -1.67 15.00 -9.17
N ASP A 6 -2.66 14.55 -9.95
CA ASP A 6 -3.25 15.31 -11.05
C ASP A 6 -4.02 16.54 -10.54
N ALA A 7 -4.92 16.35 -9.57
CA ALA A 7 -5.73 17.42 -9.00
C ALA A 7 -4.91 18.51 -8.29
N LEU A 8 -3.77 18.13 -7.70
CA LEU A 8 -2.84 19.06 -7.04
C LEU A 8 -1.83 19.69 -8.01
N GLY A 9 -1.87 19.34 -9.30
CA GLY A 9 -0.96 19.89 -10.31
C GLY A 9 0.49 19.45 -10.14
N VAL A 10 0.73 18.30 -9.51
CA VAL A 10 2.07 17.73 -9.23
C VAL A 10 2.29 16.36 -9.89
N PRO A 11 1.94 16.16 -11.19
CA PRO A 11 2.02 14.85 -11.83
C PRO A 11 3.44 14.26 -11.89
N ARG A 12 4.47 15.12 -11.81
CA ARG A 12 5.89 14.72 -11.80
C ARG A 12 6.37 14.13 -10.47
N GLN A 13 5.58 14.24 -9.41
CA GLN A 13 5.90 13.66 -8.10
C GLN A 13 5.28 12.26 -7.90
N TRP A 14 4.43 11.81 -8.83
CA TRP A 14 3.92 10.43 -8.87
C TRP A 14 5.07 9.40 -9.01
N PRO A 15 5.01 8.19 -8.40
CA PRO A 15 3.90 7.61 -7.64
C PRO A 15 3.95 7.80 -6.12
N PHE A 16 5.08 8.25 -5.59
CA PHE A 16 5.30 8.46 -4.16
C PHE A 16 5.68 9.91 -3.92
N PHE A 17 4.85 10.62 -3.16
CA PHE A 17 5.08 12.00 -2.79
C PHE A 17 4.41 12.30 -1.47
N GLU A 18 4.93 13.30 -0.77
CA GLU A 18 4.47 13.74 0.54
C GLU A 18 3.12 14.47 0.41
N LEU A 19 2.05 13.73 0.10
CA LEU A 19 0.73 14.27 -0.23
C LEU A 19 0.23 15.26 0.83
N ALA A 20 0.40 14.92 2.11
CA ALA A 20 -0.01 15.78 3.19
C ALA A 20 0.72 17.13 3.18
N VAL A 21 2.02 17.14 2.89
CA VAL A 21 2.85 18.35 2.78
C VAL A 21 2.44 19.19 1.56
N VAL A 22 2.09 18.54 0.45
CA VAL A 22 1.57 19.23 -0.75
C VAL A 22 0.22 19.91 -0.45
N VAL A 23 -0.65 19.27 0.34
CA VAL A 23 -1.94 19.83 0.74
C VAL A 23 -1.79 20.94 1.77
N ASP A 24 -0.96 20.72 2.79
CA ASP A 24 -0.67 21.67 3.85
C ASP A 24 0.80 21.58 4.28
N PRO A 25 1.66 22.54 3.87
CA PRO A 25 3.07 22.55 4.22
C PRO A 25 3.36 22.71 5.72
N SER A 26 2.36 23.09 6.53
CA SER A 26 2.50 23.20 7.99
C SER A 26 2.31 21.88 8.73
N VAL A 27 2.03 20.77 8.02
CA VAL A 27 1.88 19.47 8.65
C VAL A 27 3.20 19.03 9.28
N GLU A 28 3.17 18.86 10.59
CA GLU A 28 4.30 18.33 11.36
C GLU A 28 4.04 16.89 11.78
N THR A 29 5.11 16.19 12.12
CA THR A 29 5.07 14.80 12.55
C THR A 29 5.91 14.66 13.81
N ASP A 30 5.36 14.00 14.84
CA ASP A 30 6.10 13.77 16.08
C ASP A 30 7.41 13.01 15.82
N ALA A 31 8.56 13.56 16.21
CA ALA A 31 9.84 12.88 16.01
C ALA A 31 9.94 11.51 16.71
N GLY A 32 9.04 11.20 17.66
CA GLY A 32 9.03 9.95 18.41
C GLY A 32 8.07 8.86 17.91
N TRP A 33 7.11 9.13 17.03
CA TRP A 33 6.04 8.15 16.76
C TRP A 33 6.56 6.88 16.08
N LEU A 34 7.48 6.99 15.12
CA LEU A 34 7.97 5.83 14.36
C LEU A 34 8.67 4.83 15.29
N ARG A 35 9.51 5.32 16.21
CA ARG A 35 10.16 4.48 17.22
C ARG A 35 9.15 3.78 18.14
N ARG A 36 8.04 4.44 18.48
CA ARG A 36 6.98 3.81 19.30
C ARG A 36 6.29 2.71 18.50
N LEU A 37 5.99 2.96 17.22
CA LEU A 37 5.41 1.96 16.34
C LEU A 37 6.31 0.73 16.18
N GLU A 38 7.60 0.93 15.91
CA GLU A 38 8.55 -0.18 15.78
C GLU A 38 8.70 -0.99 17.08
N ALA A 39 8.66 -0.31 18.23
CA ALA A 39 8.67 -0.97 19.54
C ALA A 39 7.41 -1.81 19.77
N GLU A 40 6.23 -1.34 19.35
CA GLU A 40 4.97 -2.07 19.44
C GLU A 40 4.91 -3.26 18.48
N VAL A 41 5.42 -3.11 17.26
CA VAL A 41 5.50 -4.17 16.25
C VAL A 41 6.59 -5.20 16.60
N GLY A 42 7.60 -4.81 17.40
CA GLY A 42 8.69 -5.68 17.85
C GLY A 42 9.78 -5.90 16.81
N ARG A 43 9.85 -5.06 15.76
CA ARG A 43 10.90 -5.07 14.74
C ARG A 43 11.03 -3.70 14.08
N GLU A 44 12.18 -3.45 13.48
CA GLU A 44 12.39 -2.32 12.58
C GLU A 44 11.56 -2.48 11.31
N LEU A 45 11.09 -1.36 10.78
CA LEU A 45 10.33 -1.32 9.54
C LEU A 45 11.27 -1.18 8.35
N GLY A 46 10.91 -1.81 7.22
CA GLY A 46 11.65 -1.57 5.98
C GLY A 46 11.47 -0.12 5.51
N THR A 47 12.52 0.48 4.93
CA THR A 47 12.52 1.91 4.52
C THR A 47 11.30 2.34 3.70
N ARG A 48 10.81 1.48 2.81
CA ARG A 48 9.61 1.81 2.01
C ARG A 48 8.34 1.82 2.85
N THR A 49 8.22 0.86 3.76
CA THR A 49 7.11 0.77 4.71
C THR A 49 7.12 1.99 5.64
N GLU A 50 8.29 2.38 6.15
CA GLU A 50 8.44 3.61 6.94
C GLU A 50 7.95 4.85 6.19
N GLN A 51 8.35 5.02 4.93
CA GLN A 51 7.93 6.14 4.09
C GLN A 51 6.42 6.18 3.92
N VAL A 52 5.80 5.06 3.53
CA VAL A 52 4.35 4.98 3.32
C VAL A 52 3.60 5.25 4.62
N LEU A 53 4.01 4.65 5.74
CA LEU A 53 3.37 4.87 7.03
C LEU A 53 3.54 6.32 7.52
N THR A 54 4.69 6.94 7.25
CA THR A 54 4.91 8.36 7.56
C THR A 54 3.95 9.25 6.78
N ASP A 55 3.80 8.99 5.48
CA ASP A 55 2.89 9.76 4.63
C ASP A 55 1.42 9.55 5.04
N MET A 56 1.03 8.32 5.39
CA MET A 56 -0.29 7.99 5.93
C MET A 56 -0.56 8.71 7.26
N PHE A 57 0.42 8.71 8.17
CA PHE A 57 0.29 9.35 9.47
C PHE A 57 0.15 10.87 9.35
N ARG A 58 0.95 11.49 8.46
CA ARG A 58 0.83 12.92 8.14
C ARG A 58 -0.52 13.25 7.54
N TRP A 59 -1.01 12.40 6.63
CA TRP A 59 -2.32 12.57 6.01
C TRP A 59 -3.45 12.51 7.04
N ALA A 60 -3.44 11.51 7.92
CA ALA A 60 -4.41 11.39 9.00
C ALA A 60 -4.38 12.61 9.95
N SER A 61 -3.20 13.20 10.17
CA SER A 61 -3.03 14.42 10.97
C SER A 61 -3.68 15.66 10.34
N LEU A 62 -4.08 15.61 9.06
CA LEU A 62 -4.85 16.68 8.43
C LEU A 62 -6.32 16.73 8.88
N GLY A 63 -6.85 15.66 9.46
CA GLY A 63 -8.26 15.56 9.82
C GLY A 63 -9.17 15.76 8.61
N GLU A 64 -10.25 16.54 8.77
CA GLU A 64 -11.25 16.76 7.71
C GLU A 64 -10.81 17.74 6.61
N ARG A 65 -9.69 18.46 6.79
CA ARG A 65 -9.22 19.50 5.84
C ARG A 65 -9.14 19.03 4.39
N PRO A 66 -8.62 17.82 4.07
CA PRO A 66 -8.60 17.34 2.70
C PRO A 66 -10.00 17.12 2.14
N LYS A 67 -10.94 16.64 2.95
CA LYS A 67 -12.33 16.38 2.54
C LYS A 67 -13.11 17.67 2.30
N GLU A 68 -12.85 18.71 3.09
CA GLU A 68 -13.41 20.05 2.86
C GLU A 68 -12.97 20.64 1.52
N ARG A 69 -11.71 20.42 1.13
CA ARG A 69 -11.14 20.93 -0.13
C ARG A 69 -11.46 20.04 -1.34
N PHE A 70 -11.55 18.74 -1.14
CA PHE A 70 -11.77 17.72 -2.19
C PHE A 70 -12.89 16.75 -1.78
N PRO A 71 -14.15 17.20 -1.71
CA PRO A 71 -15.26 16.41 -1.17
C PRO A 71 -15.60 15.17 -2.00
N GLU A 72 -15.34 15.22 -3.31
CA GLU A 72 -15.58 14.11 -4.23
C GLU A 72 -14.48 13.04 -4.18
N PHE A 73 -13.36 13.31 -3.50
CA PHE A 73 -12.22 12.42 -3.52
C PHE A 73 -12.33 11.40 -2.39
N GLU A 74 -12.02 10.16 -2.73
CA GLU A 74 -11.82 9.08 -1.76
C GLU A 74 -10.49 9.26 -1.03
N ASP A 75 -10.39 8.65 0.15
CA ASP A 75 -9.15 8.66 0.92
C ASP A 75 -8.03 7.96 0.11
N PRO A 76 -6.90 8.65 -0.13
CA PRO A 76 -5.80 8.12 -0.93
C PRO A 76 -5.12 6.88 -0.34
N TYR A 77 -5.22 6.69 0.97
CA TYR A 77 -4.53 5.66 1.75
C TYR A 77 -5.44 4.55 2.26
N GLU A 78 -6.76 4.64 2.06
CA GLU A 78 -7.69 3.55 2.39
C GLU A 78 -7.24 2.18 1.81
N PRO A 79 -6.76 2.06 0.55
CA PRO A 79 -6.23 0.79 0.06
C PRO A 79 -5.05 0.25 0.87
N MET A 80 -4.20 1.13 1.41
CA MET A 80 -3.04 0.72 2.22
C MET A 80 -3.45 0.29 3.62
N VAL A 81 -4.46 0.93 4.21
CA VAL A 81 -5.08 0.47 5.46
C VAL A 81 -5.60 -0.96 5.29
N GLN A 82 -6.35 -1.23 4.22
CA GLN A 82 -6.89 -2.56 3.94
C GLN A 82 -5.79 -3.63 3.78
N VAL A 83 -4.63 -3.27 3.21
CA VAL A 83 -3.46 -4.16 3.11
C VAL A 83 -2.90 -4.47 4.49
N PHE A 84 -2.64 -3.46 5.33
CA PHE A 84 -2.03 -3.66 6.65
C PHE A 84 -2.96 -4.40 7.62
N GLU A 85 -4.26 -4.10 7.62
CA GLU A 85 -5.25 -4.78 8.48
C GLU A 85 -5.38 -6.28 8.15
N ARG A 86 -5.07 -6.67 6.90
CA ARG A 86 -5.02 -8.09 6.47
C ARG A 86 -3.65 -8.75 6.67
N GLY A 87 -2.74 -8.08 7.37
CA GLY A 87 -1.38 -8.58 7.62
C GLY A 87 -0.48 -8.53 6.39
N GLY A 88 -0.84 -7.73 5.39
CA GLY A 88 -0.02 -7.49 4.21
C GLY A 88 1.22 -6.65 4.51
N GLU A 89 2.22 -6.77 3.65
CA GLU A 89 3.44 -5.98 3.69
C GLU A 89 3.74 -5.39 2.31
N ILE A 90 4.51 -4.31 2.29
CA ILE A 90 4.93 -3.63 1.06
C ILE A 90 6.38 -4.00 0.77
N TYR A 91 6.62 -4.53 -0.43
CA TYR A 91 7.98 -4.75 -0.92
C TYR A 91 8.17 -4.02 -2.25
N PRO A 92 9.24 -3.23 -2.41
CA PRO A 92 9.59 -2.68 -3.70
C PRO A 92 10.04 -3.81 -4.64
N GLY A 93 9.32 -4.00 -5.74
CA GLY A 93 9.70 -4.86 -6.85
C GLY A 93 10.38 -4.10 -7.98
N HIS A 94 10.95 -4.83 -8.95
CA HIS A 94 11.54 -4.21 -10.14
C HIS A 94 10.44 -3.80 -11.12
N GLY A 95 10.01 -2.53 -11.03
CA GLY A 95 8.90 -2.00 -11.84
C GLY A 95 7.51 -2.14 -11.20
N SER A 96 7.43 -2.58 -9.95
CA SER A 96 6.17 -2.79 -9.22
C SER A 96 6.30 -2.52 -7.71
N MET A 97 5.17 -2.39 -7.04
CA MET A 97 5.01 -2.67 -5.61
C MET A 97 4.41 -4.05 -5.43
N GLU A 98 4.99 -4.86 -4.57
CA GLU A 98 4.41 -6.11 -4.12
C GLU A 98 3.69 -5.90 -2.79
N LEU A 99 2.45 -6.36 -2.72
CA LEU A 99 1.55 -6.25 -1.57
C LEU A 99 1.18 -7.65 -1.04
N LEU A 100 2.16 -8.57 -1.03
CA LEU A 100 2.04 -10.01 -0.74
C LEU A 100 1.12 -10.78 -1.73
N ALA A 101 -0.18 -10.48 -1.73
CA ALA A 101 -1.21 -11.13 -2.54
C ALA A 101 -1.43 -10.45 -3.90
N ALA A 102 -0.87 -9.25 -4.10
CA ALA A 102 -1.05 -8.46 -5.30
C ALA A 102 0.24 -7.78 -5.74
N THR A 103 0.38 -7.59 -7.05
CA THR A 103 1.47 -6.83 -7.66
C THR A 103 0.88 -5.60 -8.34
N VAL A 104 1.34 -4.41 -7.96
CA VAL A 104 0.90 -3.13 -8.53
C VAL A 104 2.01 -2.55 -9.39
N PRO A 105 1.87 -2.51 -10.73
CA PRO A 105 2.94 -2.00 -11.60
C PRO A 105 3.12 -0.48 -11.46
N TYR A 106 4.36 -0.01 -11.57
CA TYR A 106 4.66 1.40 -11.75
C TYR A 106 4.33 1.82 -13.17
N LEU A 107 3.22 2.53 -13.31
CA LEU A 107 2.75 3.06 -14.60
C LEU A 107 2.94 4.57 -14.65
N GLY A 108 3.05 5.10 -15.87
CA GLY A 108 2.96 6.54 -16.08
C GLY A 108 1.61 7.08 -15.61
N ILE A 109 1.55 8.34 -15.18
CA ILE A 109 0.34 8.90 -14.58
C ILE A 109 -0.87 8.85 -15.54
N ILE A 110 -0.66 9.13 -16.83
CA ILE A 110 -1.73 9.07 -17.86
C ILE A 110 -2.31 7.65 -17.95
N GLU A 111 -1.43 6.65 -17.99
CA GLU A 111 -1.84 5.24 -18.06
C GLU A 111 -2.56 4.81 -16.79
N ARG A 112 -2.08 5.25 -15.60
CA ARG A 112 -2.72 4.97 -14.33
C ARG A 112 -4.10 5.60 -14.22
N LEU A 113 -4.27 6.85 -14.67
CA LEU A 113 -5.55 7.55 -14.65
C LEU A 113 -6.58 6.94 -15.61
N ALA A 114 -6.12 6.28 -16.68
CA ALA A 114 -6.99 5.57 -17.62
C ALA A 114 -7.51 4.23 -17.08
N GLN A 115 -6.97 3.72 -15.97
CA GLN A 115 -7.43 2.47 -15.36
C GLN A 115 -8.60 2.73 -14.40
N PRO A 116 -9.63 1.87 -14.42
CA PRO A 116 -10.67 1.94 -13.39
C PRO A 116 -10.07 1.64 -12.01
N PRO A 117 -10.57 2.28 -10.94
CA PRO A 117 -10.24 1.89 -9.58
C PRO A 117 -10.53 0.42 -9.32
N PHE A 118 -9.65 -0.23 -8.54
CA PHE A 118 -9.92 -1.58 -8.06
C PHE A 118 -10.93 -1.50 -6.90
N PRO A 119 -12.05 -2.26 -6.93
CA PRO A 119 -13.00 -2.26 -5.82
C PRO A 119 -12.36 -2.82 -4.54
N ILE A 120 -12.44 -2.07 -3.45
CA ILE A 120 -11.89 -2.45 -2.15
C ILE A 120 -12.98 -2.75 -1.11
N ASP A 121 -14.21 -3.04 -1.57
CA ASP A 121 -15.27 -3.49 -0.69
C ASP A 121 -14.93 -4.86 -0.07
N ALA A 122 -15.47 -5.13 1.12
CA ALA A 122 -15.13 -6.31 1.89
C ALA A 122 -15.33 -7.62 1.10
N ALA A 123 -16.42 -7.75 0.34
CA ALA A 123 -16.69 -8.97 -0.41
C ALA A 123 -15.66 -9.20 -1.53
N THR A 124 -15.25 -8.13 -2.23
CA THR A 124 -14.18 -8.21 -3.23
C THR A 124 -12.85 -8.62 -2.60
N LEU A 125 -12.47 -8.00 -1.49
CA LEU A 125 -11.21 -8.29 -0.81
C LEU A 125 -11.18 -9.72 -0.23
N ASP A 126 -12.28 -10.18 0.38
CA ASP A 126 -12.38 -11.55 0.92
C ASP A 126 -12.21 -12.62 -0.18
N GLU A 127 -12.73 -12.36 -1.38
CA GLU A 127 -12.54 -13.25 -2.53
C GLU A 127 -11.09 -13.23 -3.05
N VAL A 128 -10.39 -12.09 -2.97
CA VAL A 128 -8.95 -12.03 -3.25
C VAL A 128 -8.16 -12.86 -2.23
N ASP A 129 -8.45 -12.69 -0.94
CA ASP A 129 -7.78 -13.42 0.14
C ASP A 129 -7.98 -14.93 0.02
N LYS A 130 -9.21 -15.34 -0.34
CA LYS A 130 -9.53 -16.76 -0.60
C LYS A 130 -8.74 -17.33 -1.78
N LYS A 131 -8.64 -16.59 -2.89
CA LYS A 131 -7.87 -17.03 -4.06
C LYS A 131 -6.37 -17.16 -3.73
N GLU A 132 -5.82 -16.20 -2.99
CA GLU A 132 -4.41 -16.26 -2.61
C GLU A 132 -4.12 -17.43 -1.66
N ARG A 133 -5.01 -17.69 -0.68
CA ARG A 133 -4.89 -18.87 0.20
C ARG A 133 -4.81 -20.17 -0.59
N ILE A 134 -5.72 -20.36 -1.56
CA ILE A 134 -5.71 -21.54 -2.44
C ILE A 134 -4.39 -21.64 -3.20
N ARG A 135 -3.94 -20.53 -3.81
CA ARG A 135 -2.68 -20.48 -4.57
C ARG A 135 -1.46 -20.85 -3.71
N VAL A 136 -1.41 -20.38 -2.47
CA VAL A 136 -0.33 -20.68 -1.52
C VAL A 136 -0.34 -22.16 -1.14
N GLU A 137 -1.50 -22.73 -0.84
CA GLU A 137 -1.67 -24.15 -0.51
C GLU A 137 -1.22 -25.06 -1.66
N GLU A 138 -1.66 -24.78 -2.89
CA GLU A 138 -1.22 -25.52 -4.07
C GLU A 138 0.30 -25.42 -4.28
N SER A 139 0.87 -24.24 -4.10
CA SER A 139 2.30 -24.02 -4.27
C SER A 139 3.12 -24.77 -3.21
N ARG A 140 2.63 -24.86 -1.98
CA ARG A 140 3.22 -25.67 -0.91
C ARG A 140 3.14 -27.17 -1.26
N ALA A 141 1.99 -27.65 -1.72
CA ALA A 141 1.82 -29.04 -2.14
C ALA A 141 2.78 -29.42 -3.29
N ARG A 142 2.88 -28.58 -4.32
CA ARG A 142 3.84 -28.76 -5.44
C ARG A 142 5.30 -28.84 -4.96
N ARG A 143 5.71 -27.96 -4.04
CA ARG A 143 7.07 -27.98 -3.46
C ARG A 143 7.34 -29.24 -2.64
N ALA A 144 6.36 -29.69 -1.85
CA ALA A 144 6.48 -30.91 -1.06
C ALA A 144 6.63 -32.16 -1.94
N ALA A 145 5.81 -32.28 -2.99
CA ALA A 145 5.89 -33.38 -3.96
C ALA A 145 7.27 -33.42 -4.65
N LYS A 146 7.74 -32.26 -5.14
CA LYS A 146 9.06 -32.15 -5.76
C LYS A 146 10.19 -32.55 -4.81
N ARG A 147 10.09 -32.24 -3.52
CA ARG A 147 11.09 -32.63 -2.52
C ARG A 147 11.09 -34.15 -2.29
N ALA A 148 9.91 -34.77 -2.18
CA ALA A 148 9.77 -36.21 -2.01
C ALA A 148 10.34 -37.02 -3.19
N GLU A 149 10.28 -36.48 -4.41
CA GLU A 149 10.88 -37.08 -5.61
C GLU A 149 12.43 -36.97 -5.64
N GLN A 150 13.03 -36.07 -4.85
CA GLN A 150 14.46 -35.74 -4.88
C GLN A 150 15.28 -36.39 -3.75
N GLU A 151 14.64 -37.03 -2.77
CA GLU A 151 15.31 -37.83 -1.74
C GLU A 151 15.22 -39.32 -2.12
N PRO A 152 16.21 -39.89 -2.85
CA PRO A 152 16.23 -41.32 -3.11
C PRO A 152 16.49 -42.09 -1.80
N THR A 153 15.72 -43.17 -1.62
CA THR A 153 15.83 -44.13 -0.52
C THR A 153 17.18 -44.83 -0.50
#